data_AF-A0A497JV59-F1
#
_entry.id   AF-A0A497JV59-F1
#
_cell.length_a   1.000
_cell.length_b   1.000
_cell.length_c   1.000
_cell.angle_alpha   90.00
_cell.angle_beta   90.00
_cell.angle_gamma   90.00
#
_symmetry.space_group_name_H-M   'P 1'
#
loop_
_entity.id
_entity.type
_entity.pdbx_description
1 polymer ?
#
loop_
_entity_poly.entity_id
_entity_poly.type
_entity_poly.pdbx_seq_one_letter_code
_entity_poly.pdbx_strand_id
1 'polypeptide(L)'
;GYDGLNFLKDHPQFAKDYQIALPVYSTNSTLFKIISDKFLRDPQITADRNSLFLNALKLYKELNLEDKNLFSPTINALNNVTIANEQLNLPKLDKNTLWLLANCTQKQEGKYLVDFSPLIFKSVNSSDVYLIPNSARETWLTAKTLKLISQTFNIKNHPEMLLGLNGKIIANAWSIFDNPYGIKYYEKNLTASDKRILDLILLQWNLYSQFAPQLGGEDKLYNRDFPWYNSTELTKLYPDKNELRIALFKLFYLPAATYSIKDDKIIAGIEGAKIDLLQDYDEYKKIASGFYNSKIYETYKPGYQQWLTDRFANGLSYTVGQFLGFTDNDIHNLEIALNKSRSGEDWYAYKNLFLKLMKERNGLDQFLTKNWKYWDLVKFIVGYERWNPKVGESEGIQYTIPGVLRMTGFPTCIIGIKPAPLGTPGGEWAISLPPYIVEETNKEFPNSNILLGPGYSFGLHSCKDGLIKERGIDLLHQKIERGILEVYERVGDNKVYLMKRD
;
A
#
# COMPACT_ATOMS: atom_id res chain seq x y z
N GLY A 1 -26.57 1.59 47.85
CA GLY A 1 -27.64 2.52 48.28
C GLY A 1 -27.56 3.88 47.59
N TYR A 2 -26.37 4.46 47.44
CA TYR A 2 -26.18 5.82 46.90
C TYR A 2 -25.97 5.91 45.38
N ASP A 3 -25.51 4.84 44.72
CA ASP A 3 -25.18 4.89 43.29
C ASP A 3 -26.38 5.11 42.37
N GLY A 4 -27.55 4.57 42.71
CA GLY A 4 -28.75 4.71 41.88
C GLY A 4 -29.24 6.15 41.76
N LEU A 5 -29.22 6.91 42.86
CA LEU A 5 -29.65 8.31 42.87
C LEU A 5 -28.64 9.22 42.15
N ASN A 6 -27.34 9.00 42.37
CA ASN A 6 -26.29 9.72 41.64
C ASN A 6 -26.33 9.39 40.13
N PHE A 7 -26.48 8.11 39.78
CA PHE A 7 -26.63 7.67 38.40
C PHE A 7 -27.82 8.31 37.69
N LEU A 8 -29.00 8.32 38.31
CA LEU A 8 -30.19 8.94 37.71
C LEU A 8 -30.08 10.47 37.60
N LYS A 9 -29.32 11.10 38.49
CA LYS A 9 -29.01 12.54 38.41
C LYS A 9 -28.05 12.84 37.26
N ASP A 10 -27.00 12.04 37.11
CA ASP A 10 -25.94 12.28 36.13
C ASP A 10 -26.33 11.77 34.72
N HIS A 11 -27.21 10.77 34.65
CA HIS A 11 -27.61 10.09 33.44
C HIS A 11 -29.13 9.80 33.37
N PRO A 12 -30.00 10.83 33.49
CA PRO A 12 -31.45 10.65 33.52
C PRO A 12 -32.02 10.00 32.26
N GLN A 13 -31.33 10.12 31.12
CA GLN A 13 -31.72 9.49 29.85
C GLN A 13 -31.76 7.95 29.92
N PHE A 14 -31.06 7.33 30.87
CA PHE A 14 -31.04 5.87 31.06
C PHE A 14 -31.94 5.39 32.20
N ALA A 15 -32.85 6.24 32.71
CA ALA A 15 -33.74 5.87 33.81
C ALA A 15 -34.60 4.63 33.50
N LYS A 16 -35.04 4.48 32.25
CA LYS A 16 -35.82 3.31 31.82
C LYS A 16 -34.97 2.05 31.61
N ASP A 17 -33.67 2.21 31.37
CA ASP A 17 -32.72 1.14 31.10
C ASP A 17 -31.72 0.94 32.25
N TYR A 18 -32.07 1.41 33.45
CA TYR A 18 -31.18 1.42 34.61
C TYR A 18 -30.68 0.02 34.97
N GLN A 19 -31.46 -1.04 34.70
CA GLN A 19 -31.05 -2.42 34.96
C GLN A 19 -29.83 -2.86 34.13
N ILE A 20 -29.64 -2.26 32.94
CA ILE A 20 -28.48 -2.51 32.08
C ILE A 20 -27.33 -1.61 32.51
N ALA A 21 -27.61 -0.31 32.65
CA ALA A 21 -26.60 0.73 32.81
C ALA A 21 -26.05 0.85 34.25
N LEU A 22 -26.93 0.82 35.26
CA LEU A 22 -26.55 1.02 36.66
C LEU A 22 -25.52 -0.01 37.15
N PRO A 23 -25.62 -1.33 36.85
CA PRO A 23 -24.63 -2.26 37.35
C PRO A 23 -23.22 -1.98 36.79
N VAL A 24 -23.08 -1.61 35.50
CA VAL A 24 -21.76 -1.26 34.96
C VAL A 24 -21.24 0.04 35.57
N TYR A 25 -22.12 1.03 35.76
CA TYR A 25 -21.77 2.29 36.42
C TYR A 25 -21.28 2.08 37.86
N SER A 26 -22.01 1.29 38.65
CA SER A 26 -21.64 0.95 40.03
C SER A 26 -20.35 0.16 40.11
N THR A 27 -20.09 -0.74 39.15
CA THR A 27 -18.84 -1.51 39.10
C THR A 27 -17.65 -0.67 38.67
N ASN A 28 -17.81 0.17 37.64
CA ASN A 28 -16.73 0.95 37.05
C ASN A 28 -17.26 2.19 36.32
N SER A 29 -17.55 3.25 37.08
CA SER A 29 -18.08 4.52 36.56
C SER A 29 -17.13 5.19 35.55
N THR A 30 -15.82 4.99 35.70
CA THR A 30 -14.82 5.48 34.74
C THR A 30 -14.96 4.81 33.38
N LEU A 31 -15.01 3.47 33.34
CA LEU A 31 -15.23 2.72 32.09
C LEU A 31 -16.58 3.08 31.47
N PHE A 32 -17.64 3.16 32.28
CA PHE A 32 -18.96 3.59 31.85
C PHE A 32 -18.90 4.94 31.12
N LYS A 33 -18.22 5.92 31.71
CA LYS A 33 -18.06 7.27 31.13
C LYS A 33 -17.28 7.24 29.83
N ILE A 34 -16.17 6.49 29.76
CA ILE A 34 -15.36 6.37 28.54
C ILE A 34 -16.18 5.76 27.39
N ILE A 35 -16.94 4.70 27.67
CA ILE A 35 -17.82 4.07 26.67
C ILE A 35 -18.88 5.08 26.22
N SER A 36 -19.55 5.74 27.16
CA SER A 36 -20.60 6.73 26.88
C SER A 36 -20.08 7.89 26.02
N ASP A 37 -18.95 8.49 26.39
CA ASP A 37 -18.34 9.60 25.67
C ASP A 37 -18.00 9.22 24.21
N LYS A 38 -17.57 7.97 23.96
CA LYS A 38 -17.32 7.47 22.60
C LYS A 38 -18.60 7.49 21.77
N PHE A 39 -19.70 6.89 22.24
CA PHE A 39 -20.96 6.87 21.48
C PHE A 39 -21.60 8.26 21.32
N LEU A 40 -21.46 9.12 22.33
CA LEU A 40 -22.05 10.46 22.31
C LEU A 40 -21.29 11.45 21.44
N ARG A 41 -20.02 11.21 21.10
CA ARG A 41 -19.18 12.17 20.36
C ARG A 41 -18.70 11.66 19.01
N ASP A 42 -18.78 10.35 18.73
CA ASP A 42 -18.29 9.82 17.46
C ASP A 42 -19.14 10.32 16.28
N PRO A 43 -18.54 11.05 15.32
CA PRO A 43 -19.27 11.58 14.17
C PRO A 43 -19.70 10.48 13.18
N GLN A 44 -19.16 9.27 13.27
CA GLN A 44 -19.55 8.13 12.42
C GLN A 44 -20.88 7.51 12.85
N ILE A 45 -21.38 7.84 14.05
CA ILE A 45 -22.64 7.29 14.56
C ILE A 45 -23.82 8.10 14.03
N THR A 46 -24.66 7.40 13.27
CA THR A 46 -25.91 7.90 12.68
C THR A 46 -27.15 7.23 13.28
N ALA A 47 -27.00 6.05 13.88
CA ALA A 47 -28.06 5.38 14.64
C ALA A 47 -28.27 6.01 16.03
N ASP A 48 -29.27 5.52 16.78
CA ASP A 48 -29.52 6.00 18.14
C ASP A 48 -28.34 5.73 19.07
N ARG A 49 -27.68 6.81 19.50
CA ARG A 49 -26.49 6.79 20.35
C ARG A 49 -26.75 6.12 21.70
N ASN A 50 -27.93 6.32 22.27
CA ASN A 50 -28.28 5.73 23.57
C ASN A 50 -28.47 4.21 23.44
N SER A 51 -29.20 3.74 22.41
CA SER A 51 -29.35 2.32 22.14
C SER A 51 -28.01 1.63 21.86
N LEU A 52 -27.15 2.23 21.02
CA LEU A 52 -25.80 1.71 20.77
C LEU A 52 -24.96 1.62 22.04
N PHE A 53 -24.99 2.66 22.87
CA PHE A 53 -24.32 2.66 24.17
C PHE A 53 -24.81 1.52 25.07
N LEU A 54 -26.13 1.34 25.21
CA LEU A 54 -26.71 0.24 26.01
C LEU A 54 -26.32 -1.14 25.47
N ASN A 55 -26.27 -1.31 24.15
CA ASN A 55 -25.83 -2.55 23.52
C ASN A 55 -24.33 -2.80 23.73
N ALA A 56 -23.50 -1.76 23.77
CA ALA A 56 -22.11 -1.89 24.18
C ALA A 56 -22.03 -2.37 25.63
N LEU A 57 -22.73 -1.74 26.59
CA LEU A 57 -22.70 -2.19 27.99
C LEU A 57 -23.09 -3.67 28.17
N LYS A 58 -24.08 -4.16 27.40
CA LYS A 58 -24.43 -5.59 27.36
C LYS A 58 -23.26 -6.45 26.89
N LEU A 59 -22.59 -6.06 25.81
CA LEU A 59 -21.40 -6.75 25.31
C LEU A 59 -20.28 -6.83 26.35
N TYR A 60 -19.99 -5.74 27.08
CA TYR A 60 -18.96 -5.77 28.14
C TYR A 60 -19.33 -6.74 29.26
N LYS A 61 -20.60 -6.76 29.68
CA LYS A 61 -21.12 -7.72 30.66
C LYS A 61 -21.05 -9.16 30.16
N GLU A 62 -21.45 -9.43 28.92
CA GLU A 62 -21.38 -10.77 28.31
C GLU A 62 -19.95 -11.33 28.23
N LEU A 63 -18.97 -10.42 28.11
CA LEU A 63 -17.55 -10.74 28.12
C LEU A 63 -16.92 -10.72 29.52
N ASN A 64 -17.66 -10.36 30.58
CA ASN A 64 -17.15 -10.18 31.95
C ASN A 64 -15.96 -9.20 32.02
N LEU A 65 -16.11 -8.03 31.37
CA LEU A 65 -15.07 -7.01 31.25
C LEU A 65 -15.36 -5.73 32.03
N GLU A 66 -16.53 -5.60 32.65
CA GLU A 66 -17.00 -4.40 33.34
C GLU A 66 -16.14 -4.02 34.57
N ASP A 67 -15.49 -4.99 35.21
CA ASP A 67 -14.64 -4.80 36.38
C ASP A 67 -13.14 -4.72 36.04
N LYS A 68 -12.79 -4.79 34.74
CA LYS A 68 -11.40 -4.88 34.29
C LYS A 68 -10.81 -3.51 33.94
N ASN A 69 -9.50 -3.39 34.15
CA ASN A 69 -8.73 -2.24 33.68
C ASN A 69 -8.35 -2.43 32.19
N LEU A 70 -9.23 -1.98 31.31
CA LEU A 70 -9.08 -2.15 29.86
C LEU A 70 -8.25 -1.01 29.26
N PHE A 71 -7.38 -1.35 28.32
CA PHE A 71 -6.67 -0.33 27.55
C PHE A 71 -7.62 0.36 26.57
N SER A 72 -7.36 1.64 26.27
CA SER A 72 -8.17 2.41 25.32
C SER A 72 -8.34 1.73 23.94
N PRO A 73 -7.32 1.05 23.36
CA PRO A 73 -7.49 0.28 22.13
C PRO A 73 -8.56 -0.82 22.26
N THR A 74 -8.60 -1.55 23.38
CA THR A 74 -9.62 -2.58 23.64
C THR A 74 -11.01 -1.98 23.73
N ILE A 75 -11.14 -0.84 24.42
CA ILE A 75 -12.43 -0.15 24.54
C ILE A 75 -12.92 0.33 23.16
N ASN A 76 -12.03 0.95 22.38
CA ASN A 76 -12.33 1.40 21.03
C ASN A 76 -12.74 0.23 20.12
N ALA A 77 -12.05 -0.91 20.22
CA ALA A 77 -12.35 -2.11 19.45
C ALA A 77 -13.77 -2.62 19.74
N LEU A 78 -14.11 -2.83 21.01
CA LEU A 78 -15.41 -3.38 21.39
C LEU A 78 -16.56 -2.42 21.05
N ASN A 79 -16.37 -1.12 21.24
CA ASN A 79 -17.35 -0.11 20.85
C ASN A 79 -17.57 -0.10 19.33
N ASN A 80 -16.50 -0.17 18.53
CA ASN A 80 -16.59 -0.26 17.07
C ASN A 80 -17.27 -1.55 16.61
N VAL A 81 -17.07 -2.67 17.31
CA VAL A 81 -17.82 -3.91 17.04
C VAL A 81 -19.32 -3.74 17.28
N THR A 82 -19.71 -3.04 18.36
CA THR A 82 -21.13 -2.72 18.59
C THR A 82 -21.69 -1.89 17.44
N ILE A 83 -20.98 -0.85 16.99
CA ILE A 83 -21.39 -0.02 15.84
C ILE A 83 -21.50 -0.89 14.57
N ALA A 84 -20.54 -1.78 14.33
CA ALA A 84 -20.54 -2.68 13.18
C ALA A 84 -21.77 -3.60 13.16
N ASN A 85 -22.13 -4.18 14.31
CA ASN A 85 -23.26 -5.09 14.40
C ASN A 85 -24.60 -4.36 14.28
N GLU A 86 -24.75 -3.24 14.99
CA GLU A 86 -26.05 -2.59 15.20
C GLU A 86 -26.34 -1.50 14.16
N GLN A 87 -25.34 -0.76 13.69
CA GLN A 87 -25.51 0.29 12.66
C GLN A 87 -25.21 -0.22 11.25
N LEU A 88 -24.17 -1.04 11.08
CA LEU A 88 -23.79 -1.56 9.76
C LEU A 88 -24.44 -2.92 9.43
N ASN A 89 -25.26 -3.46 10.34
CA ASN A 89 -25.91 -4.76 10.22
C ASN A 89 -24.94 -5.91 9.90
N LEU A 90 -23.69 -5.83 10.38
CA LEU A 90 -22.74 -6.92 10.23
C LEU A 90 -23.06 -8.06 11.22
N PRO A 91 -22.80 -9.33 10.85
CA PRO A 91 -23.11 -10.46 11.72
C PRO A 91 -22.37 -10.36 13.06
N LYS A 92 -23.09 -10.64 14.16
CA LYS A 92 -22.50 -10.68 15.50
C LYS A 92 -21.32 -11.65 15.55
N LEU A 93 -20.25 -11.22 16.22
CA LEU A 93 -19.06 -12.03 16.43
C LEU A 93 -19.28 -12.96 17.63
N ASP A 94 -18.78 -14.19 17.55
CA ASP A 94 -18.81 -15.12 18.66
C ASP A 94 -17.85 -14.68 19.78
N LYS A 95 -18.11 -15.15 21.00
CA LYS A 95 -17.35 -14.81 22.20
C LYS A 95 -15.85 -15.08 22.05
N ASN A 96 -15.44 -16.15 21.36
CA ASN A 96 -14.01 -16.47 21.19
C ASN A 96 -13.32 -15.49 20.25
N THR A 97 -14.00 -15.07 19.18
CA THR A 97 -13.50 -14.03 18.26
C THR A 97 -13.33 -12.69 18.98
N LEU A 98 -14.31 -12.32 19.82
CA LEU A 98 -14.26 -11.09 20.62
C LEU A 98 -13.12 -11.12 21.65
N TRP A 99 -12.94 -12.25 22.34
CA TRP A 99 -11.82 -12.44 23.27
C TRP A 99 -10.47 -12.36 22.58
N LEU A 100 -10.35 -12.92 21.36
CA LEU A 100 -9.11 -12.83 20.60
C LEU A 100 -8.78 -11.37 20.23
N LEU A 101 -9.78 -10.62 19.76
CA LEU A 101 -9.63 -9.19 19.50
C LEU A 101 -9.18 -8.44 20.76
N ALA A 102 -9.90 -8.62 21.87
CA ALA A 102 -9.61 -7.97 23.14
C ALA A 102 -8.19 -8.31 23.64
N ASN A 103 -7.78 -9.57 23.55
CA ASN A 103 -6.44 -9.99 23.95
C ASN A 103 -5.33 -9.34 23.12
N CYS A 104 -5.55 -9.14 21.81
CA CYS A 104 -4.58 -8.46 20.95
C CYS A 104 -4.54 -6.95 21.23
N THR A 105 -5.69 -6.32 21.45
CA THR A 105 -5.78 -4.87 21.73
C THR A 105 -5.35 -4.50 23.15
N GLN A 106 -5.33 -5.46 24.08
CA GLN A 106 -4.84 -5.28 25.44
C GLN A 106 -3.30 -5.38 25.55
N LYS A 107 -2.58 -5.46 24.43
CA LYS A 107 -1.11 -5.36 24.35
C LYS A 107 -0.68 -3.93 24.03
N GLN A 108 0.60 -3.61 24.26
CA GLN A 108 1.17 -2.29 23.95
C GLN A 108 1.04 -1.94 22.46
N GLU A 109 1.29 -2.91 21.58
CA GLU A 109 1.15 -2.82 20.12
C GLU A 109 -0.32 -2.88 19.68
N GLY A 110 -1.23 -3.26 20.58
CA GLY A 110 -2.67 -3.31 20.35
C GLY A 110 -3.27 -1.98 19.89
N LYS A 111 -2.60 -0.86 20.20
CA LYS A 111 -2.95 0.48 19.68
C LYS A 111 -2.87 0.58 18.16
N TYR A 112 -1.95 -0.15 17.51
CA TYR A 112 -1.81 -0.14 16.05
C TYR A 112 -2.94 -0.89 15.37
N LEU A 113 -3.41 -1.97 15.99
CA LEU A 113 -4.43 -2.85 15.43
C LEU A 113 -5.76 -2.12 15.14
N VAL A 114 -6.06 -1.09 15.94
CA VAL A 114 -7.29 -0.29 15.88
C VAL A 114 -7.06 1.17 15.54
N ASP A 115 -5.90 1.49 14.96
CA ASP A 115 -5.60 2.82 14.46
C ASP A 115 -6.19 3.04 13.06
N PHE A 116 -7.43 3.51 13.03
CA PHE A 116 -8.16 3.84 11.81
C PHE A 116 -8.17 5.34 11.52
N SER A 117 -7.12 6.07 11.94
CA SER A 117 -6.96 7.48 11.58
C SER A 117 -6.83 7.65 10.05
N PRO A 118 -7.24 8.80 9.47
CA PRO A 118 -7.15 9.01 8.03
C PRO A 118 -5.72 8.85 7.48
N LEU A 119 -5.59 8.44 6.21
CA LEU A 119 -4.37 8.58 5.43
C LEU A 119 -4.46 9.85 4.60
N ILE A 120 -3.41 10.67 4.64
CA ILE A 120 -3.38 11.98 3.98
C ILE A 120 -2.33 11.93 2.88
N PHE A 121 -2.78 11.90 1.62
CA PHE A 121 -1.91 11.95 0.46
C PHE A 121 -1.74 13.42 0.05
N LYS A 122 -0.61 14.00 0.43
CA LYS A 122 -0.32 15.42 0.18
C LYS A 122 -0.03 15.67 -1.29
N SER A 123 -0.63 16.73 -1.82
CA SER A 123 -0.51 17.13 -3.22
C SER A 123 0.13 18.52 -3.33
N VAL A 124 1.06 18.73 -4.26
CA VAL A 124 1.81 20.00 -4.36
C VAL A 124 0.96 21.22 -4.71
N ASN A 125 -0.24 21.01 -5.25
CA ASN A 125 -1.23 22.04 -5.60
C ASN A 125 -2.33 22.21 -4.53
N SER A 126 -2.09 21.74 -3.30
CA SER A 126 -3.04 21.83 -2.17
C SER A 126 -4.37 21.07 -2.35
N SER A 127 -4.46 20.16 -3.34
CA SER A 127 -5.59 19.24 -3.49
C SER A 127 -5.30 17.90 -2.82
N ASP A 128 -5.01 17.92 -1.52
CA ASP A 128 -4.71 16.72 -0.73
C ASP A 128 -5.87 15.72 -0.80
N VAL A 129 -5.53 14.44 -0.85
CA VAL A 129 -6.51 13.34 -0.90
C VAL A 129 -6.55 12.65 0.46
N TYR A 130 -7.75 12.51 1.01
CA TYR A 130 -7.99 11.89 2.31
C TYR A 130 -8.67 10.55 2.14
N LEU A 131 -8.04 9.49 2.65
CA LEU A 131 -8.67 8.19 2.83
C LEU A 131 -9.13 8.10 4.28
N ILE A 132 -10.44 8.00 4.49
CA ILE A 132 -11.05 7.92 5.83
C ILE A 132 -11.59 6.50 6.02
N PRO A 133 -10.93 5.65 6.82
CA PRO A 133 -11.45 4.31 7.11
C PRO A 133 -12.79 4.36 7.86
N ASN A 134 -13.66 3.38 7.58
CA ASN A 134 -14.85 3.08 8.36
C ASN A 134 -14.47 2.22 9.59
N SER A 135 -14.05 2.88 10.67
CA SER A 135 -13.51 2.24 11.89
C SER A 135 -14.33 1.03 12.37
N ALA A 136 -15.66 1.08 12.29
CA ALA A 136 -16.53 -0.02 12.67
C ALA A 136 -16.37 -1.25 11.75
N ARG A 137 -16.44 -1.05 10.42
CA ARG A 137 -16.25 -2.12 9.43
C ARG A 137 -14.85 -2.71 9.50
N GLU A 138 -13.80 -1.89 9.58
CA GLU A 138 -12.44 -2.40 9.66
C GLU A 138 -12.17 -3.12 10.98
N THR A 139 -12.72 -2.65 12.11
CA THR A 139 -12.59 -3.38 13.39
C THR A 139 -13.22 -4.77 13.30
N TRP A 140 -14.40 -4.88 12.67
CA TRP A 140 -15.07 -6.16 12.45
C TRP A 140 -14.26 -7.08 11.53
N LEU A 141 -13.73 -6.56 10.41
CA LEU A 141 -12.84 -7.29 9.51
C LEU A 141 -11.56 -7.76 10.20
N THR A 142 -10.95 -6.91 11.04
CA THR A 142 -9.80 -7.25 11.87
C THR A 142 -10.11 -8.42 12.78
N ALA A 143 -11.24 -8.40 13.49
CA ALA A 143 -11.64 -9.48 14.40
C ALA A 143 -11.84 -10.81 13.66
N LYS A 144 -12.52 -10.79 12.51
CA LYS A 144 -12.68 -11.99 11.65
C LYS A 144 -11.35 -12.49 11.13
N THR A 145 -10.48 -11.59 10.69
CA THR A 145 -9.16 -11.96 10.15
C THR A 145 -8.27 -12.58 11.22
N LEU A 146 -8.24 -12.01 12.43
CA LEU A 146 -7.55 -12.61 13.58
C LEU A 146 -8.07 -14.02 13.86
N LYS A 147 -9.39 -14.22 13.84
CA LYS A 147 -9.99 -15.53 14.05
C LYS A 147 -9.53 -16.55 13.01
N LEU A 148 -9.51 -16.17 11.73
CA LEU A 148 -9.05 -17.03 10.64
C LEU A 148 -7.55 -17.36 10.77
N ILE A 149 -6.70 -16.35 11.02
CA ILE A 149 -5.26 -16.54 11.22
C ILE A 149 -5.00 -17.45 12.43
N SER A 150 -5.76 -17.31 13.52
CA SER A 150 -5.58 -18.10 14.74
C SER A 150 -5.75 -19.61 14.56
N GLN A 151 -6.32 -20.05 13.43
CA GLN A 151 -6.46 -21.47 13.09
C GLN A 151 -5.13 -22.10 12.65
N THR A 152 -4.19 -21.31 12.13
CA THR A 152 -2.90 -21.78 11.59
C THR A 152 -1.69 -21.12 12.26
N PHE A 153 -1.87 -19.96 12.88
CA PHE A 153 -0.81 -19.18 13.50
C PHE A 153 -1.28 -18.48 14.76
N ASN A 154 -0.53 -18.59 15.85
CA ASN A 154 -0.92 -18.03 17.15
C ASN A 154 -0.62 -16.53 17.26
N ILE A 155 -1.31 -15.71 16.45
CA ILE A 155 -1.09 -14.27 16.30
C ILE A 155 -1.13 -13.47 17.61
N LYS A 156 -1.85 -13.96 18.64
CA LYS A 156 -1.93 -13.30 19.95
C LYS A 156 -0.57 -13.24 20.67
N ASN A 157 0.36 -14.13 20.31
CA ASN A 157 1.72 -14.19 20.86
C ASN A 157 2.72 -13.38 20.02
N HIS A 158 2.27 -12.75 18.94
CA HIS A 158 3.08 -11.97 18.01
C HIS A 158 2.53 -10.54 17.84
N PRO A 159 2.44 -9.76 18.94
CA PRO A 159 1.89 -8.41 18.91
C PRO A 159 2.70 -7.47 17.99
N GLU A 160 3.97 -7.78 17.72
CA GLU A 160 4.80 -7.05 16.77
C GLU A 160 4.27 -7.09 15.33
N MET A 161 3.41 -8.03 14.96
CA MET A 161 2.83 -8.11 13.62
C MET A 161 1.58 -7.24 13.43
N LEU A 162 1.05 -6.63 14.50
CA LEU A 162 -0.27 -5.99 14.49
C LEU A 162 -0.34 -4.72 13.65
N LEU A 163 0.75 -3.96 13.51
CA LEU A 163 0.79 -2.79 12.63
C LEU A 163 0.67 -3.18 11.15
N GLY A 164 1.43 -4.20 10.72
CA GLY A 164 1.33 -4.73 9.36
C GLY A 164 -0.06 -5.30 9.08
N LEU A 165 -0.64 -6.03 10.03
CA LEU A 165 -2.01 -6.54 9.91
C LEU A 165 -3.03 -5.40 9.77
N ASN A 166 -2.92 -4.32 10.54
CA ASN A 166 -3.79 -3.16 10.41
C ASN A 166 -3.65 -2.50 9.03
N GLY A 167 -2.42 -2.26 8.56
CA GLY A 167 -2.16 -1.71 7.23
C GLY A 167 -2.79 -2.55 6.12
N LYS A 168 -2.71 -3.87 6.22
CA LYS A 168 -3.37 -4.81 5.33
C LYS A 168 -4.90 -4.70 5.35
N ILE A 169 -5.50 -4.61 6.54
CA ILE A 169 -6.97 -4.46 6.65
C ILE A 169 -7.43 -3.14 6.04
N ILE A 170 -6.72 -2.03 6.27
CA ILE A 170 -7.06 -0.73 5.69
C ILE A 170 -6.93 -0.78 4.16
N ALA A 171 -5.83 -1.33 3.62
CA ALA A 171 -5.62 -1.46 2.19
C ALA A 171 -6.72 -2.28 1.52
N ASN A 172 -7.01 -3.46 2.08
CA ASN A 172 -8.03 -4.36 1.53
C ASN A 172 -9.42 -3.77 1.66
N ALA A 173 -9.78 -3.20 2.82
CA ALA A 173 -11.09 -2.60 3.01
C ALA A 173 -11.32 -1.46 2.01
N TRP A 174 -10.31 -0.60 1.82
CA TRP A 174 -10.42 0.49 0.86
C TRP A 174 -10.51 -0.02 -0.58
N SER A 175 -9.62 -0.91 -1.00
CA SER A 175 -9.58 -1.42 -2.37
C SER A 175 -10.82 -2.24 -2.72
N ILE A 176 -11.44 -2.87 -1.72
CA ILE A 176 -12.67 -3.65 -1.90
C ILE A 176 -13.90 -2.74 -1.89
N PHE A 177 -14.05 -1.88 -0.88
CA PHE A 177 -15.34 -1.23 -0.58
C PHE A 177 -15.39 0.27 -0.86
N ASP A 178 -14.28 0.99 -0.72
CA ASP A 178 -14.28 2.47 -0.66
C ASP A 178 -13.72 3.12 -1.93
N ASN A 179 -12.84 2.43 -2.66
CA ASN A 179 -12.38 2.89 -3.96
C ASN A 179 -13.56 2.87 -4.96
N PRO A 180 -13.91 4.00 -5.61
CA PRO A 180 -15.02 4.06 -6.57
C PRO A 180 -14.94 3.03 -7.70
N TYR A 181 -13.72 2.72 -8.17
CA TYR A 181 -13.44 1.67 -9.15
C TYR A 181 -12.71 0.46 -8.53
N GLY A 182 -12.93 0.22 -7.24
CA GLY A 182 -12.43 -0.94 -6.49
C GLY A 182 -13.13 -2.25 -6.86
N ILE A 183 -12.84 -3.32 -6.12
CA ILE A 183 -13.41 -4.66 -6.40
C ILE A 183 -14.95 -4.64 -6.37
N LYS A 184 -15.56 -3.90 -5.43
CA LYS A 184 -17.02 -3.77 -5.34
C LYS A 184 -17.66 -3.15 -6.59
N TYR A 185 -16.93 -2.36 -7.38
CA TYR A 185 -17.46 -1.82 -8.65
C TYR A 185 -17.86 -2.96 -9.61
N TYR A 186 -17.12 -4.08 -9.60
CA TYR A 186 -17.34 -5.24 -10.46
C TYR A 186 -18.23 -6.32 -9.83
N GLU A 187 -18.60 -6.18 -8.55
CA GLU A 187 -19.31 -7.20 -7.77
C GLU A 187 -20.64 -6.66 -7.25
N LYS A 188 -21.74 -7.35 -7.55
CA LYS A 188 -23.06 -6.97 -7.03
C LYS A 188 -23.19 -7.37 -5.55
N ASN A 189 -23.76 -6.48 -4.74
CA ASN A 189 -24.16 -6.73 -3.34
C ASN A 189 -23.03 -7.20 -2.41
N LEU A 190 -21.81 -6.74 -2.62
CA LEU A 190 -20.66 -7.13 -1.81
C LEU A 190 -20.70 -6.49 -0.42
N THR A 191 -20.60 -7.32 0.63
CA THR A 191 -20.55 -6.88 2.04
C THR A 191 -19.28 -7.40 2.73
N ALA A 192 -18.92 -6.79 3.87
CA ALA A 192 -17.74 -7.18 4.63
C ALA A 192 -17.80 -8.63 5.16
N SER A 193 -19.00 -9.20 5.32
CA SER A 193 -19.20 -10.57 5.77
C SER A 193 -19.26 -11.60 4.66
N ASP A 194 -19.10 -11.21 3.39
CA ASP A 194 -19.06 -12.15 2.28
C ASP A 194 -17.86 -13.10 2.44
N LYS A 195 -18.13 -14.40 2.42
CA LYS A 195 -17.09 -15.44 2.57
C LYS A 195 -15.98 -15.27 1.53
N ARG A 196 -16.31 -14.89 0.29
CA ARG A 196 -15.33 -14.69 -0.79
C ARG A 196 -14.32 -13.60 -0.46
N ILE A 197 -14.75 -12.56 0.27
CA ILE A 197 -13.87 -11.48 0.74
C ILE A 197 -12.97 -11.95 1.87
N LEU A 198 -13.53 -12.67 2.84
CA LEU A 198 -12.73 -13.24 3.92
C LEU A 198 -11.68 -14.23 3.40
N ASP A 199 -12.06 -15.06 2.41
CA ASP A 199 -11.16 -15.99 1.73
C ASP A 199 -10.04 -15.24 0.97
N LEU A 200 -10.36 -14.14 0.26
CA LEU A 200 -9.37 -13.30 -0.43
C LEU A 200 -8.41 -12.61 0.55
N ILE A 201 -8.93 -12.05 1.64
CA ILE A 201 -8.12 -11.44 2.70
C ILE A 201 -7.18 -12.48 3.33
N LEU A 202 -7.67 -13.70 3.58
CA LEU A 202 -6.86 -14.78 4.13
C LEU A 202 -5.83 -15.30 3.13
N LEU A 203 -6.16 -15.38 1.84
CA LEU A 203 -5.23 -15.75 0.78
C LEU A 203 -4.02 -14.80 0.75
N GLN A 204 -4.25 -13.50 0.74
CA GLN A 204 -3.16 -12.52 0.78
C GLN A 204 -2.32 -12.67 2.06
N TRP A 205 -2.96 -12.92 3.22
CA TRP A 205 -2.21 -13.20 4.45
C TRP A 205 -1.28 -14.41 4.26
N ASN A 206 -1.81 -15.55 3.83
CA ASN A 206 -1.03 -16.78 3.69
C ASN A 206 0.16 -16.62 2.73
N LEU A 207 -0.05 -15.89 1.63
CA LEU A 207 1.00 -15.65 0.64
C LEU A 207 2.09 -14.69 1.11
N TYR A 208 1.75 -13.69 1.93
CA TYR A 208 2.74 -12.73 2.44
C TYR A 208 3.39 -13.22 3.75
N SER A 209 2.63 -13.82 4.65
CA SER A 209 3.09 -14.21 6.00
C SER A 209 4.22 -15.22 5.95
N GLN A 210 4.29 -16.04 4.91
CA GLN A 210 5.36 -17.01 4.73
C GLN A 210 6.75 -16.38 4.54
N PHE A 211 6.84 -15.06 4.30
CA PHE A 211 8.10 -14.31 4.26
C PHE A 211 8.52 -13.80 5.64
N ALA A 212 7.61 -13.75 6.61
CA ALA A 212 7.92 -13.28 7.95
C ALA A 212 8.78 -14.31 8.71
N PRO A 213 9.82 -13.88 9.45
CA PRO A 213 10.62 -14.78 10.31
C PRO A 213 9.79 -15.56 11.33
N GLN A 214 8.70 -14.97 11.85
CA GLN A 214 7.77 -15.65 12.76
C GLN A 214 7.12 -16.92 12.15
N LEU A 215 7.16 -17.06 10.82
CA LEU A 215 6.65 -18.21 10.08
C LEU A 215 7.76 -18.93 9.28
N GLY A 216 9.03 -18.81 9.71
CA GLY A 216 10.18 -19.49 9.09
C GLY A 216 10.57 -18.92 7.73
N GLY A 217 10.26 -17.65 7.50
CA GLY A 217 10.50 -16.98 6.23
C GLY A 217 11.87 -16.34 6.10
N GLU A 218 12.77 -16.43 7.10
CA GLU A 218 14.04 -15.68 7.15
C GLU A 218 14.91 -15.82 5.89
N ASP A 219 15.03 -17.03 5.36
CA ASP A 219 15.91 -17.33 4.23
C ASP A 219 15.29 -17.03 2.85
N LYS A 220 14.03 -16.61 2.81
CA LYS A 220 13.36 -16.27 1.55
C LYS A 220 13.86 -14.93 1.01
N LEU A 221 14.01 -14.86 -0.31
CA LEU A 221 14.32 -13.64 -1.04
C LEU A 221 13.19 -12.62 -0.81
N TYR A 222 13.44 -11.58 -0.04
CA TYR A 222 12.43 -10.59 0.31
C TYR A 222 13.09 -9.28 0.71
N ASN A 223 12.46 -8.15 0.40
CA ASN A 223 12.90 -6.86 0.90
C ASN A 223 12.74 -6.77 2.43
N ARG A 224 13.86 -6.79 3.16
CA ARG A 224 13.86 -6.67 4.64
C ARG A 224 13.96 -5.23 5.13
N ASP A 225 14.17 -4.25 4.24
CA ASP A 225 14.07 -2.82 4.57
C ASP A 225 12.61 -2.31 4.51
N PHE A 226 11.65 -3.23 4.59
CA PHE A 226 10.26 -2.94 4.90
C PHE A 226 9.66 -4.08 5.75
N PRO A 227 10.07 -4.22 7.03
CA PRO A 227 9.69 -5.34 7.88
C PRO A 227 8.26 -5.17 8.40
N TRP A 228 7.26 -5.30 7.53
CA TRP A 228 5.84 -5.15 7.88
C TRP A 228 5.38 -6.07 9.02
N TYR A 229 6.10 -7.18 9.25
CA TYR A 229 5.90 -8.16 10.32
C TYR A 229 6.55 -7.78 11.66
N ASN A 230 7.21 -6.62 11.77
CA ASN A 230 7.83 -6.15 13.01
C ASN A 230 7.55 -4.64 13.22
N SER A 231 6.55 -4.34 14.04
CA SER A 231 6.09 -2.97 14.32
C SER A 231 7.20 -2.09 14.88
N THR A 232 8.08 -2.63 15.73
CA THR A 232 9.15 -1.87 16.37
C THR A 232 10.23 -1.48 15.36
N GLU A 233 10.70 -2.43 14.55
CA GLU A 233 11.67 -2.14 13.49
C GLU A 233 11.08 -1.22 12.43
N LEU A 234 9.84 -1.47 12.03
CA LEU A 234 9.18 -0.70 10.99
C LEU A 234 8.96 0.76 11.39
N THR A 235 8.50 1.01 12.62
CA THR A 235 8.31 2.39 13.13
C THR A 235 9.62 3.11 13.41
N LYS A 236 10.70 2.38 13.70
CA LYS A 236 12.05 2.95 13.79
C LYS A 236 12.57 3.34 12.40
N LEU A 237 12.34 2.51 11.39
CA LEU A 237 12.78 2.75 10.02
C LEU A 237 11.95 3.85 9.34
N TYR A 238 10.66 3.94 9.65
CA TYR A 238 9.72 4.94 9.14
C TYR A 238 9.14 5.78 10.28
N PRO A 239 9.83 6.86 10.71
CA PRO A 239 9.39 7.68 11.83
C PRO A 239 8.15 8.53 11.53
N ASP A 240 7.93 8.91 10.27
CA ASP A 240 6.68 9.57 9.87
C ASP A 240 5.54 8.54 9.79
N LYS A 241 4.59 8.68 10.71
CA LYS A 241 3.43 7.78 10.83
C LYS A 241 2.55 7.77 9.58
N ASN A 242 2.32 8.91 8.94
CA ASN A 242 1.45 8.99 7.77
C ASN A 242 2.12 8.29 6.57
N GLU A 243 3.39 8.60 6.31
CA GLU A 243 4.15 8.00 5.22
C GLU A 243 4.30 6.48 5.42
N LEU A 244 4.57 6.02 6.65
CA LEU A 244 4.59 4.60 6.98
C LEU A 244 3.27 3.89 6.63
N ARG A 245 2.15 4.47 7.04
CA ARG A 245 0.84 3.86 6.80
C ARG A 245 0.46 3.89 5.32
N ILE A 246 0.89 4.89 4.56
CA ILE A 246 0.74 4.92 3.10
C ILE A 246 1.59 3.83 2.43
N ALA A 247 2.83 3.62 2.88
CA ALA A 247 3.66 2.52 2.39
C ALA A 247 3.02 1.15 2.69
N LEU A 248 2.51 0.92 3.91
CA LEU A 248 1.76 -0.30 4.22
C LEU A 248 0.52 -0.46 3.34
N PHE A 249 -0.20 0.63 3.10
CA PHE A 249 -1.35 0.65 2.20
C PHE A 249 -0.97 0.21 0.78
N LYS A 250 0.14 0.74 0.23
CA LYS A 250 0.66 0.39 -1.10
C LYS A 250 1.14 -1.06 -1.18
N LEU A 251 1.75 -1.59 -0.12
CA LEU A 251 2.18 -3.00 -0.08
C LEU A 251 1.00 -3.96 -0.19
N PHE A 252 -0.06 -3.71 0.58
CA PHE A 252 -1.20 -4.63 0.69
C PHE A 252 -2.37 -4.29 -0.22
N TYR A 253 -2.24 -3.29 -1.09
CA TYR A 253 -3.31 -2.92 -2.02
C TYR A 253 -3.75 -4.14 -2.86
N LEU A 254 -5.06 -4.34 -3.06
CA LEU A 254 -5.58 -5.35 -3.99
C LEU A 254 -6.12 -4.64 -5.24
N PRO A 255 -5.61 -4.96 -6.45
CA PRO A 255 -6.12 -4.32 -7.64
C PRO A 255 -7.54 -4.81 -7.95
N ALA A 256 -8.36 -3.93 -8.54
CA ALA A 256 -9.73 -4.26 -8.93
C ALA A 256 -9.80 -5.10 -10.21
N ALA A 257 -8.72 -5.12 -11.00
CA ALA A 257 -8.53 -5.94 -12.17
C ALA A 257 -7.05 -6.25 -12.37
N THR A 258 -6.76 -7.37 -13.02
CA THR A 258 -5.41 -7.79 -13.37
C THR A 258 -5.40 -8.42 -14.76
N TYR A 259 -4.22 -8.52 -15.38
CA TYR A 259 -4.02 -9.33 -16.58
C TYR A 259 -3.71 -10.77 -16.21
N SER A 260 -4.59 -11.71 -16.58
CA SER A 260 -4.34 -13.14 -16.42
C SER A 260 -3.40 -13.63 -17.52
N ILE A 261 -2.15 -13.95 -17.18
CA ILE A 261 -1.16 -14.52 -18.11
C ILE A 261 -1.67 -15.84 -18.69
N LYS A 262 -2.42 -16.60 -17.89
CA LYS A 262 -2.96 -17.89 -18.30
C LYS A 262 -4.09 -17.75 -19.32
N ASP A 263 -4.98 -16.77 -19.11
CA ASP A 263 -6.20 -16.61 -19.90
C ASP A 263 -6.07 -15.55 -21.00
N ASP A 264 -4.92 -14.87 -21.06
CA ASP A 264 -4.57 -13.85 -22.06
C ASP A 264 -5.60 -12.70 -22.13
N LYS A 265 -6.10 -12.26 -20.96
CA LYS A 265 -7.12 -11.22 -20.85
C LYS A 265 -7.16 -10.54 -19.49
N ILE A 266 -7.75 -9.36 -19.44
CA ILE A 266 -8.05 -8.65 -18.19
C ILE A 266 -9.22 -9.34 -17.46
N ILE A 267 -9.04 -9.62 -16.17
CA ILE A 267 -10.06 -10.19 -15.28
C ILE A 267 -10.23 -9.24 -14.09
N ALA A 268 -11.48 -8.92 -13.77
CA ALA A 268 -11.84 -7.95 -12.73
C ALA A 268 -12.57 -8.60 -11.54
N GLY A 269 -12.79 -7.82 -10.48
CA GLY A 269 -13.51 -8.25 -9.29
C GLY A 269 -12.68 -9.17 -8.38
N ILE A 270 -13.37 -9.99 -7.59
CA ILE A 270 -12.72 -10.88 -6.61
C ILE A 270 -11.80 -11.88 -7.30
N GLU A 271 -12.24 -12.44 -8.43
CA GLU A 271 -11.44 -13.40 -9.19
C GLU A 271 -10.18 -12.76 -9.77
N GLY A 272 -10.29 -11.52 -10.28
CA GLY A 272 -9.12 -10.76 -10.73
C GLY A 272 -8.09 -10.57 -9.62
N ALA A 273 -8.52 -10.09 -8.44
CA ALA A 273 -7.63 -9.91 -7.30
C ALA A 273 -7.00 -11.23 -6.80
N LYS A 274 -7.73 -12.34 -6.89
CA LYS A 274 -7.22 -13.67 -6.55
C LYS A 274 -6.15 -14.13 -7.55
N ILE A 275 -6.39 -13.94 -8.85
CA ILE A 275 -5.44 -14.25 -9.91
C ILE A 275 -4.16 -13.42 -9.72
N ASP A 276 -4.29 -12.12 -9.45
CA ASP A 276 -3.16 -11.21 -9.18
C ASP A 276 -2.23 -11.81 -8.10
N LEU A 277 -2.78 -12.11 -6.93
CA LEU A 277 -2.02 -12.65 -5.80
C LEU A 277 -1.33 -13.98 -6.10
N LEU A 278 -2.04 -14.91 -6.75
CA LEU A 278 -1.51 -16.24 -7.06
C LEU A 278 -0.44 -16.17 -8.15
N GLN A 279 -0.68 -15.38 -9.19
CA GLN A 279 0.24 -15.17 -10.30
C GLN A 279 1.50 -14.46 -9.81
N ASP A 280 1.37 -13.39 -9.01
CA ASP A 280 2.51 -12.68 -8.43
C ASP A 280 3.38 -13.60 -7.58
N TYR A 281 2.77 -14.52 -6.83
CA TYR A 281 3.50 -15.52 -6.07
C TYR A 281 4.19 -16.56 -6.97
N ASP A 282 3.55 -16.96 -8.06
CA ASP A 282 4.13 -17.86 -9.05
C ASP A 282 5.32 -17.25 -9.78
N GLU A 283 5.22 -15.99 -10.19
CA GLU A 283 6.33 -15.22 -10.76
C GLU A 283 7.43 -14.98 -9.72
N TYR A 284 7.08 -14.61 -8.48
CA TYR A 284 8.04 -14.50 -7.37
C TYR A 284 8.90 -15.76 -7.22
N LYS A 285 8.31 -16.97 -7.31
CA LYS A 285 9.10 -18.22 -7.23
C LYS A 285 10.14 -18.32 -8.35
N LYS A 286 9.81 -17.86 -9.56
CA LYS A 286 10.75 -17.80 -10.68
C LYS A 286 11.84 -16.78 -10.41
N ILE A 287 11.49 -15.58 -9.94
CA ILE A 287 12.44 -14.56 -9.51
C ILE A 287 13.40 -15.11 -8.45
N ALA A 288 12.87 -15.73 -7.39
CA ALA A 288 13.67 -16.29 -6.30
C ALA A 288 14.65 -17.37 -6.79
N SER A 289 14.23 -18.21 -7.74
CA SER A 289 15.11 -19.22 -8.35
C SER A 289 16.17 -18.62 -9.28
N GLY A 290 15.85 -17.49 -9.92
CA GLY A 290 16.69 -16.86 -10.95
C GLY A 290 17.71 -15.89 -10.39
N PHE A 291 17.38 -15.16 -9.32
CA PHE A 291 18.16 -14.04 -8.81
C PHE A 291 19.58 -14.46 -8.38
N TYR A 292 19.70 -15.60 -7.70
CA TYR A 292 21.00 -16.14 -7.27
C TYR A 292 21.67 -17.05 -8.31
N ASN A 293 21.01 -17.31 -9.43
CA ASN A 293 21.57 -18.09 -10.53
C ASN A 293 22.23 -17.14 -11.53
N SER A 294 23.56 -17.08 -11.52
CA SER A 294 24.33 -16.14 -12.36
C SER A 294 23.97 -16.19 -13.85
N LYS A 295 23.68 -17.39 -14.40
CA LYS A 295 23.28 -17.55 -15.80
C LYS A 295 21.92 -16.91 -16.06
N ILE A 296 20.95 -17.15 -15.19
CA ILE A 296 19.60 -16.57 -15.31
C ILE A 296 19.67 -15.06 -15.08
N TYR A 297 20.39 -14.62 -14.04
CA TYR A 297 20.60 -13.21 -13.73
C TYR A 297 21.15 -12.43 -14.92
N GLU A 298 22.26 -12.89 -15.51
CA GLU A 298 22.87 -12.22 -16.67
C GLU A 298 22.01 -12.32 -17.94
N THR A 299 21.07 -13.27 -18.02
CA THR A 299 20.11 -13.35 -19.14
C THR A 299 19.05 -12.25 -19.07
N TYR A 300 18.55 -11.92 -17.88
CA TYR A 300 17.41 -10.99 -17.70
C TYR A 300 17.81 -9.58 -17.26
N LYS A 301 19.01 -9.40 -16.72
CA LYS A 301 19.61 -8.08 -16.46
C LYS A 301 19.59 -7.12 -17.67
N PRO A 302 19.82 -7.58 -18.92
CA PRO A 302 19.65 -6.74 -20.11
C PRO A 302 18.22 -6.18 -20.27
N GLY A 303 17.19 -6.84 -19.74
CA GLY A 303 15.81 -6.37 -19.83
C GLY A 303 15.56 -5.05 -19.11
N TYR A 304 16.19 -4.85 -17.95
CA TYR A 304 16.15 -3.57 -17.24
C TYR A 304 16.81 -2.45 -18.04
N GLN A 305 17.97 -2.75 -18.64
CA GLN A 305 18.70 -1.81 -19.47
C GLN A 305 17.91 -1.47 -20.75
N GLN A 306 17.23 -2.47 -21.33
CA GLN A 306 16.36 -2.28 -22.49
C GLN A 306 15.17 -1.38 -22.14
N TRP A 307 14.55 -1.53 -20.97
CA TRP A 307 13.50 -0.63 -20.51
C TRP A 307 13.99 0.82 -20.52
N LEU A 308 15.13 1.13 -19.89
CA LEU A 308 15.69 2.48 -19.90
C LEU A 308 16.06 2.98 -21.30
N THR A 309 16.68 2.11 -22.11
CA THR A 309 17.07 2.43 -23.49
C THR A 309 15.84 2.76 -24.35
N ASP A 310 14.75 2.04 -24.14
CA ASP A 310 13.47 2.25 -24.82
C ASP A 310 12.83 3.58 -24.39
N ARG A 311 12.77 3.88 -23.09
CA ARG A 311 12.27 5.17 -22.59
C ARG A 311 13.06 6.35 -23.13
N PHE A 312 14.39 6.23 -23.18
CA PHE A 312 15.25 7.24 -23.78
C PHE A 312 14.86 7.47 -25.25
N ALA A 313 14.67 6.38 -26.02
CA ALA A 313 14.32 6.47 -27.42
C ALA A 313 12.91 7.05 -27.67
N ASN A 314 11.99 6.87 -26.72
CA ASN A 314 10.59 7.26 -26.85
C ASN A 314 10.25 8.58 -26.13
N GLY A 315 11.18 9.54 -26.13
CA GLY A 315 10.89 10.91 -25.71
C GLY A 315 10.98 11.18 -24.21
N LEU A 316 11.70 10.32 -23.47
CA LEU A 316 12.12 10.54 -22.08
C LEU A 316 13.65 10.64 -21.96
N SER A 317 14.33 11.23 -22.95
CA SER A 317 15.80 11.24 -23.02
C SER A 317 16.44 12.00 -21.85
N TYR A 318 15.83 13.11 -21.43
CA TYR A 318 16.32 13.90 -20.30
C TYR A 318 15.95 13.28 -18.93
N THR A 319 14.79 12.63 -18.83
CA THR A 319 14.33 11.90 -17.63
C THR A 319 15.23 10.71 -17.36
N VAL A 320 15.49 9.88 -18.39
CA VAL A 320 16.48 8.79 -18.31
C VAL A 320 17.88 9.36 -18.07
N GLY A 321 18.22 10.47 -18.70
CA GLY A 321 19.49 11.15 -18.50
C GLY A 321 19.72 11.56 -17.04
N GLN A 322 18.75 12.21 -16.39
CA GLN A 322 18.83 12.52 -14.96
C GLN A 322 18.94 11.24 -14.12
N PHE A 323 18.16 10.21 -14.44
CA PHE A 323 18.15 8.95 -13.70
C PHE A 323 19.51 8.24 -13.72
N LEU A 324 20.23 8.32 -14.85
CA LEU A 324 21.53 7.68 -15.07
C LEU A 324 22.73 8.61 -14.91
N GLY A 325 22.52 9.90 -14.65
CA GLY A 325 23.58 10.89 -14.51
C GLY A 325 24.25 11.29 -15.83
N PHE A 326 23.51 11.24 -16.95
CA PHE A 326 23.99 11.70 -18.25
C PHE A 326 24.04 13.22 -18.31
N THR A 327 25.10 13.75 -18.92
CA THR A 327 25.20 15.18 -19.22
C THR A 327 24.37 15.53 -20.46
N ASP A 328 24.06 16.82 -20.67
CA ASP A 328 23.36 17.27 -21.88
C ASP A 328 24.14 16.88 -23.17
N ASN A 329 25.49 16.84 -23.10
CA ASN A 329 26.33 16.37 -24.21
C ASN A 329 26.21 14.84 -24.43
N ASP A 330 26.11 14.05 -23.37
CA ASP A 330 25.86 12.61 -23.50
C ASP A 330 24.51 12.34 -24.17
N ILE A 331 23.46 13.05 -23.73
CA ILE A 331 22.12 12.96 -24.31
C ILE A 331 22.15 13.34 -25.79
N HIS A 332 22.77 14.46 -26.15
CA HIS A 332 22.89 14.90 -27.54
C HIS A 332 23.60 13.85 -28.43
N ASN A 333 24.70 13.27 -27.95
CA ASN A 333 25.42 12.23 -28.69
C ASN A 333 24.60 10.95 -28.85
N LEU A 334 23.85 10.57 -27.81
CA LEU A 334 22.92 9.44 -27.87
C LEU A 334 21.78 9.69 -28.85
N GLU A 335 21.22 10.90 -28.91
CA GLU A 335 20.18 11.27 -29.87
C GLU A 335 20.69 11.22 -31.32
N ILE A 336 21.92 11.67 -31.58
CA ILE A 336 22.57 11.51 -32.90
C ILE A 336 22.70 10.02 -33.25
N ALA A 337 23.20 9.20 -32.33
CA ALA A 337 23.36 7.77 -32.54
C ALA A 337 22.00 7.07 -32.77
N LEU A 338 20.97 7.45 -32.02
CA LEU A 338 19.62 6.94 -32.17
C LEU A 338 19.01 7.29 -33.53
N ASN A 339 19.21 8.52 -34.01
CA ASN A 339 18.70 8.94 -35.32
C ASN A 339 19.35 8.15 -36.46
N LYS A 340 20.67 7.91 -36.40
CA LYS A 340 21.36 7.02 -37.35
C LYS A 340 20.86 5.57 -37.26
N SER A 341 20.58 5.10 -36.05
CA SER A 341 19.99 3.78 -35.90
C SER A 341 18.60 3.69 -36.55
N ARG A 342 17.78 4.73 -36.45
CA ARG A 342 16.42 4.76 -37.02
C ARG A 342 16.44 4.84 -38.56
N SER A 343 17.49 5.39 -39.16
CA SER A 343 17.70 5.33 -40.62
C SER A 343 18.22 3.96 -41.10
N GLY A 344 18.39 2.99 -40.20
CA GLY A 344 18.85 1.64 -40.51
C GLY A 344 20.38 1.50 -40.59
N GLU A 345 21.13 2.54 -40.20
CA GLU A 345 22.60 2.55 -40.36
C GLU A 345 23.31 1.72 -39.30
N ASP A 346 22.99 1.88 -38.00
CA ASP A 346 23.66 1.14 -36.92
C ASP A 346 22.93 1.18 -35.56
N TRP A 347 22.06 0.19 -35.29
CA TRP A 347 21.42 0.02 -33.96
C TRP A 347 22.40 -0.34 -32.85
N TYR A 348 23.45 -1.10 -33.19
CA TYR A 348 24.42 -1.54 -32.20
C TYR A 348 25.26 -0.36 -31.68
N ALA A 349 25.54 0.65 -32.51
CA ALA A 349 26.22 1.87 -32.07
C ALA A 349 25.45 2.62 -30.96
N TYR A 350 24.14 2.86 -31.15
CA TYR A 350 23.32 3.51 -30.11
C TYR A 350 23.30 2.69 -28.82
N LYS A 351 22.98 1.39 -28.92
CA LYS A 351 22.90 0.51 -27.75
C LYS A 351 24.25 0.43 -27.01
N ASN A 352 25.35 0.27 -27.73
CA ASN A 352 26.68 0.16 -27.11
C ASN A 352 27.12 1.47 -26.46
N LEU A 353 26.82 2.62 -27.08
CA LEU A 353 27.10 3.93 -26.48
C LEU A 353 26.27 4.14 -25.22
N PHE A 354 24.97 3.82 -25.24
CA PHE A 354 24.09 3.91 -24.08
C PHE A 354 24.62 3.07 -22.92
N LEU A 355 24.91 1.79 -23.17
CA LEU A 355 25.41 0.87 -22.15
C LEU A 355 26.80 1.26 -21.62
N LYS A 356 27.65 1.86 -22.46
CA LYS A 356 28.93 2.42 -22.03
C LYS A 356 28.71 3.57 -21.05
N LEU A 357 27.91 4.56 -21.43
CA LEU A 357 27.63 5.72 -20.58
C LEU A 357 26.95 5.33 -19.27
N MET A 358 26.01 4.38 -19.31
CA MET A 358 25.35 3.85 -18.10
C MET A 358 26.36 3.25 -17.09
N LYS A 359 27.50 2.73 -17.55
CA LYS A 359 28.57 2.20 -16.67
C LYS A 359 29.52 3.29 -16.18
N GLU A 360 29.72 4.34 -16.97
CA GLU A 360 30.70 5.41 -16.70
C GLU A 360 30.12 6.57 -15.88
N ARG A 361 28.79 6.72 -15.86
CA ARG A 361 28.08 7.81 -15.16
C ARG A 361 27.54 7.35 -13.81
N ASN A 362 27.34 8.31 -12.92
CA ASN A 362 26.87 8.08 -11.55
C ASN A 362 25.58 8.88 -11.30
N GLY A 363 24.44 8.30 -11.67
CA GLY A 363 23.12 8.84 -11.39
C GLY A 363 22.43 8.14 -10.21
N LEU A 364 21.12 8.37 -10.12
CA LEU A 364 20.24 7.75 -9.11
C LEU A 364 20.30 6.23 -9.17
N ASP A 365 20.33 5.65 -10.38
CA ASP A 365 20.40 4.20 -10.56
C ASP A 365 21.66 3.56 -9.96
N GLN A 366 22.82 4.18 -10.21
CA GLN A 366 24.11 3.70 -9.71
C GLN A 366 24.24 3.94 -8.21
N PHE A 367 23.76 5.08 -7.73
CA PHE A 367 23.71 5.38 -6.31
C PHE A 367 22.87 4.33 -5.56
N LEU A 368 21.68 3.99 -6.05
CA LEU A 368 20.82 2.99 -5.42
C LEU A 368 21.44 1.59 -5.47
N THR A 369 22.08 1.18 -6.58
CA THR A 369 22.79 -0.12 -6.63
C THR A 369 23.91 -0.19 -5.59
N LYS A 370 24.64 0.91 -5.39
CA LYS A 370 25.77 0.94 -4.46
C LYS A 370 25.32 0.98 -3.00
N ASN A 371 24.28 1.74 -2.68
CA ASN A 371 23.94 2.07 -1.29
C ASN A 371 22.70 1.32 -0.77
N TRP A 372 21.92 0.69 -1.64
CA TRP A 372 20.75 -0.08 -1.26
C TRP A 372 20.76 -1.48 -1.88
N LYS A 373 21.09 -2.49 -1.05
CA LYS A 373 21.26 -3.89 -1.49
C LYS A 373 20.04 -4.51 -2.19
N TYR A 374 18.85 -3.92 -2.03
CA TYR A 374 17.62 -4.38 -2.66
C TYR A 374 17.38 -3.79 -4.05
N TRP A 375 18.14 -2.78 -4.47
CA TRP A 375 17.95 -2.19 -5.79
C TRP A 375 18.27 -3.15 -6.93
N ASP A 376 19.29 -3.99 -6.80
CA ASP A 376 19.59 -5.02 -7.80
C ASP A 376 18.46 -6.06 -7.93
N LEU A 377 17.73 -6.33 -6.84
CA LEU A 377 16.53 -7.17 -6.88
C LEU A 377 15.41 -6.50 -7.66
N VAL A 378 15.21 -5.20 -7.49
CA VAL A 378 14.25 -4.41 -8.29
C VAL A 378 14.61 -4.47 -9.77
N LYS A 379 15.88 -4.22 -10.13
CA LYS A 379 16.35 -4.31 -11.52
C LYS A 379 16.09 -5.70 -12.11
N PHE A 380 16.37 -6.75 -11.35
CA PHE A 380 16.16 -8.11 -11.81
C PHE A 380 14.68 -8.43 -12.03
N ILE A 381 13.79 -8.05 -11.10
CA ILE A 381 12.34 -8.24 -11.26
C ILE A 381 11.83 -7.52 -12.51
N VAL A 382 12.16 -6.23 -12.66
CA VAL A 382 11.73 -5.41 -13.80
C VAL A 382 12.28 -5.98 -15.10
N GLY A 383 13.56 -6.37 -15.13
CA GLY A 383 14.18 -6.97 -16.31
C GLY A 383 13.59 -8.33 -16.69
N TYR A 384 13.30 -9.17 -15.70
CA TYR A 384 12.70 -10.48 -15.89
C TYR A 384 11.29 -10.37 -16.47
N GLU A 385 10.41 -9.59 -15.82
CA GLU A 385 9.02 -9.46 -16.25
C GLU A 385 8.88 -8.69 -17.57
N ARG A 386 9.77 -7.74 -17.87
CA ARG A 386 9.80 -7.06 -19.17
C ARG A 386 10.06 -8.03 -20.33
N TRP A 387 10.76 -9.13 -20.08
CA TRP A 387 11.08 -10.17 -21.05
C TRP A 387 10.13 -11.36 -20.99
N ASN A 388 9.06 -11.28 -20.21
CA ASN A 388 8.03 -12.30 -20.17
C ASN A 388 7.28 -12.29 -21.53
N PRO A 389 7.45 -13.31 -22.38
CA PRO A 389 6.91 -13.30 -23.74
C PRO A 389 5.38 -13.42 -23.78
N LYS A 390 4.75 -13.64 -22.62
CA LYS A 390 3.30 -13.80 -22.46
C LYS A 390 2.61 -12.52 -21.98
N VAL A 391 3.38 -11.44 -21.78
CA VAL A 391 2.87 -10.21 -21.19
C VAL A 391 3.22 -9.05 -22.12
N GLY A 392 2.20 -8.38 -22.64
CA GLY A 392 2.38 -7.15 -23.40
C GLY A 392 2.96 -6.04 -22.53
N GLU A 393 3.50 -4.99 -23.16
CA GLU A 393 4.13 -3.90 -22.44
C GLU A 393 3.19 -3.20 -21.45
N SER A 394 1.99 -2.87 -21.92
CA SER A 394 0.99 -2.16 -21.10
C SER A 394 0.58 -3.02 -19.91
N GLU A 395 0.34 -4.30 -20.14
CA GLU A 395 -0.05 -5.26 -19.12
C GLU A 395 1.06 -5.46 -18.10
N GLY A 396 2.31 -5.57 -18.57
CA GLY A 396 3.48 -5.77 -17.70
C GLY A 396 3.71 -4.59 -16.76
N ILE A 397 3.54 -3.37 -17.25
CA ILE A 397 3.77 -2.14 -16.47
C ILE A 397 2.62 -1.86 -15.51
N GLN A 398 1.38 -2.16 -15.92
CA GLN A 398 0.20 -1.87 -15.10
C GLN A 398 -0.10 -2.95 -14.05
N TYR A 399 0.20 -4.22 -14.34
CA TYR A 399 -0.22 -5.35 -13.50
C TYR A 399 0.96 -6.18 -13.00
N THR A 400 1.72 -6.79 -13.91
CA THR A 400 2.68 -7.85 -13.54
C THR A 400 3.88 -7.33 -12.76
N ILE A 401 4.61 -6.33 -13.27
CA ILE A 401 5.78 -5.76 -12.58
C ILE A 401 5.38 -5.23 -11.19
N PRO A 402 4.32 -4.40 -11.05
CA PRO A 402 3.91 -3.94 -9.73
C PRO A 402 3.45 -5.03 -8.77
N GLY A 403 2.79 -6.08 -9.27
CA GLY A 403 2.38 -7.23 -8.47
C GLY A 403 3.55 -8.00 -7.88
N VAL A 404 4.52 -8.37 -8.73
CA VAL A 404 5.72 -9.10 -8.32
C VAL A 404 6.60 -8.27 -7.36
N LEU A 405 6.71 -6.95 -7.58
CA LEU A 405 7.39 -6.05 -6.64
C LEU A 405 6.71 -6.05 -5.26
N ARG A 406 5.37 -5.93 -5.19
CA ARG A 406 4.62 -6.01 -3.92
C ARG A 406 4.80 -7.36 -3.22
N MET A 407 4.69 -8.46 -3.96
CA MET A 407 4.90 -9.81 -3.43
C MET A 407 6.32 -10.00 -2.88
N THR A 408 7.31 -9.27 -3.40
CA THR A 408 8.70 -9.31 -2.93
C THR A 408 9.00 -8.31 -1.80
N GLY A 409 7.99 -7.59 -1.30
CA GLY A 409 8.11 -6.69 -0.15
C GLY A 409 8.41 -5.24 -0.49
N PHE A 410 8.21 -4.81 -1.74
CA PHE A 410 8.31 -3.42 -2.13
C PHE A 410 6.91 -2.79 -2.17
N PRO A 411 6.58 -1.84 -1.27
CA PRO A 411 5.37 -1.06 -1.45
C PRO A 411 5.40 -0.33 -2.78
N THR A 412 4.41 -0.59 -3.64
CA THR A 412 4.47 -0.20 -5.05
C THR A 412 3.26 0.64 -5.44
N CYS A 413 3.47 1.58 -6.37
CA CYS A 413 2.42 2.37 -7.00
C CYS A 413 2.80 2.68 -8.46
N ILE A 414 1.97 3.47 -9.14
CA ILE A 414 2.22 3.98 -10.48
C ILE A 414 2.33 5.51 -10.40
N ILE A 415 3.42 6.06 -10.94
CA ILE A 415 3.58 7.50 -11.15
C ILE A 415 3.28 7.82 -12.62
N GLY A 416 2.22 8.59 -12.83
CA GLY A 416 1.77 9.07 -14.13
C GLY A 416 2.38 10.41 -14.52
N ILE A 417 2.47 10.65 -15.83
CA ILE A 417 2.94 11.90 -16.43
C ILE A 417 1.96 12.43 -17.47
N LYS A 418 1.91 13.76 -17.65
CA LYS A 418 1.12 14.41 -18.70
C LYS A 418 1.80 15.68 -19.22
N PRO A 419 1.85 15.91 -20.55
CA PRO A 419 1.51 14.96 -21.62
C PRO A 419 2.45 13.75 -21.60
N ALA A 420 1.97 12.57 -22.00
CA ALA A 420 2.81 11.38 -22.10
C ALA A 420 3.48 11.34 -23.49
N PRO A 421 4.81 11.20 -23.59
CA PRO A 421 5.49 11.01 -24.88
C PRO A 421 5.01 9.76 -25.62
N LEU A 422 4.89 9.87 -26.95
CA LEU A 422 4.54 8.77 -27.82
C LEU A 422 5.57 7.63 -27.72
N GLY A 423 5.08 6.40 -27.56
CA GLY A 423 5.94 5.21 -27.37
C GLY A 423 6.33 4.95 -25.92
N THR A 424 5.87 5.78 -24.96
CA THR A 424 5.98 5.50 -23.52
C THR A 424 4.60 5.37 -22.90
N PRO A 425 4.42 4.49 -21.90
CA PRO A 425 3.19 4.46 -21.15
C PRO A 425 3.06 5.77 -20.35
N GLY A 426 1.85 6.30 -20.23
CA GLY A 426 1.58 7.50 -19.45
C GLY A 426 1.75 7.33 -17.94
N GLY A 427 2.15 6.15 -17.47
CA GLY A 427 2.53 5.88 -16.09
C GLY A 427 3.50 4.71 -16.00
N GLU A 428 4.35 4.76 -14.98
CA GLU A 428 5.40 3.77 -14.74
C GLU A 428 5.37 3.31 -13.28
N TRP A 429 5.90 2.12 -13.05
CA TRP A 429 6.06 1.56 -11.71
C TRP A 429 6.97 2.43 -10.85
N ALA A 430 6.66 2.50 -9.57
CA ALA A 430 7.44 3.19 -8.54
C ALA A 430 7.35 2.42 -7.23
N ILE A 431 8.44 2.38 -6.48
CA ILE A 431 8.51 1.70 -5.18
C ILE A 431 8.80 2.68 -4.06
N SER A 432 8.36 2.35 -2.86
CA SER A 432 8.71 3.13 -1.66
C SER A 432 10.16 2.84 -1.27
N LEU A 433 10.96 3.91 -1.16
CA LEU A 433 12.32 3.83 -0.64
C LEU A 433 12.30 3.95 0.89
N PRO A 434 13.20 3.23 1.60
CA PRO A 434 13.42 3.48 3.02
C PRO A 434 13.80 4.96 3.27
N PRO A 435 13.32 5.60 4.34
CA PRO A 435 13.59 7.01 4.59
C PRO A 435 15.08 7.36 4.65
N TYR A 436 15.92 6.47 5.19
CA TYR A 436 17.37 6.72 5.21
C TYR A 436 17.97 6.77 3.79
N ILE A 437 17.49 5.95 2.84
CA ILE A 437 17.91 6.00 1.43
C ILE A 437 17.43 7.29 0.78
N VAL A 438 16.22 7.74 1.10
CA VAL A 438 15.70 9.04 0.64
C VAL A 438 16.61 10.18 1.11
N GLU A 439 16.94 10.20 2.40
CA GLU A 439 17.83 11.21 2.98
C GLU A 439 19.23 11.19 2.35
N GLU A 440 19.82 10.00 2.15
CA GLU A 440 21.13 9.87 1.52
C GLU A 440 21.11 10.29 0.04
N THR A 441 20.03 9.96 -0.69
CA THR A 441 19.85 10.40 -2.08
C THR A 441 19.78 11.92 -2.17
N ASN A 442 19.02 12.58 -1.28
CA ASN A 442 18.93 14.04 -1.24
C ASN A 442 20.26 14.70 -0.86
N LYS A 443 21.12 14.04 -0.07
CA LYS A 443 22.46 14.52 0.28
C LYS A 443 23.45 14.38 -0.88
N GLU A 444 23.39 13.27 -1.62
CA GLU A 444 24.28 13.02 -2.76
C GLU A 444 23.93 13.92 -3.95
N PHE A 445 22.63 14.19 -4.17
CA PHE A 445 22.14 14.95 -5.31
C PHE A 445 21.42 16.25 -4.90
N PRO A 446 22.08 17.18 -4.16
CA PRO A 446 21.43 18.33 -3.54
C PRO A 446 20.84 19.35 -4.54
N ASN A 447 21.35 19.33 -5.77
CA ASN A 447 20.89 20.18 -6.86
C ASN A 447 19.96 19.48 -7.85
N SER A 448 19.66 18.20 -7.64
CA SER A 448 18.71 17.46 -8.46
C SER A 448 17.33 17.52 -7.84
N ASN A 449 16.35 18.02 -8.58
CA ASN A 449 14.97 17.99 -8.14
C ASN A 449 14.41 16.58 -8.35
N ILE A 450 14.20 15.87 -7.23
CA ILE A 450 13.63 14.52 -7.20
C ILE A 450 12.22 14.62 -6.60
N LEU A 451 11.23 14.10 -7.32
CA LEU A 451 9.85 14.03 -6.87
C LEU A 451 9.66 12.74 -6.07
N LEU A 452 9.35 12.88 -4.79
CA LEU A 452 8.97 11.77 -3.93
C LEU A 452 7.46 11.78 -3.79
N GLY A 453 6.85 10.66 -4.14
CA GLY A 453 5.44 10.43 -3.91
C GLY A 453 5.13 10.06 -2.46
N PRO A 454 3.85 10.13 -2.04
CA PRO A 454 3.42 9.65 -0.73
C PRO A 454 3.90 8.24 -0.41
N GLY A 455 4.23 7.95 0.84
CA GLY A 455 4.93 6.73 1.25
C GLY A 455 6.36 6.64 0.74
N TYR A 456 7.01 7.77 0.43
CA TYR A 456 8.36 7.82 -0.15
C TYR A 456 8.51 7.07 -1.49
N SER A 457 7.47 7.13 -2.33
CA SER A 457 7.49 6.45 -3.62
C SER A 457 8.41 7.13 -4.64
N PHE A 458 9.18 6.30 -5.33
CA PHE A 458 10.23 6.70 -6.25
C PHE A 458 10.26 5.78 -7.48
N GLY A 459 10.45 6.36 -8.66
CA GLY A 459 10.62 5.63 -9.92
C GLY A 459 11.21 6.52 -11.00
N LEU A 460 11.19 6.09 -12.26
CA LEU A 460 11.73 6.89 -13.37
C LEU A 460 11.09 8.28 -13.46
N HIS A 461 9.78 8.36 -13.26
CA HIS A 461 9.02 9.61 -13.26
C HIS A 461 9.22 10.48 -12.00
N SER A 462 10.16 10.13 -11.13
CA SER A 462 10.63 11.00 -10.04
C SER A 462 11.66 12.04 -10.51
N CYS A 463 12.21 11.91 -11.73
CA CYS A 463 13.24 12.80 -12.27
C CYS A 463 12.67 14.15 -12.76
N LYS A 464 12.40 15.10 -11.85
CA LYS A 464 11.75 16.39 -12.18
C LYS A 464 12.48 17.18 -13.26
N ASP A 465 13.80 17.32 -13.14
CA ASP A 465 14.61 18.16 -14.03
C ASP A 465 14.64 17.61 -15.46
N GLY A 466 14.65 16.28 -15.58
CA GLY A 466 14.50 15.62 -16.86
C GLY A 466 13.12 15.86 -17.47
N LEU A 467 12.07 15.63 -16.67
CA LEU A 467 10.67 15.78 -17.10
C LEU A 467 10.35 17.20 -17.61
N ILE A 468 10.89 18.27 -17.00
CA ILE A 468 10.68 19.65 -17.48
C ILE A 468 11.43 19.96 -18.78
N LYS A 469 12.50 19.21 -19.08
CA LYS A 469 13.33 19.37 -20.27
C LYS A 469 12.85 18.56 -21.47
N GLU A 470 11.89 17.65 -21.31
CA GLU A 470 11.42 16.81 -22.43
C GLU A 470 10.85 17.61 -23.59
N ARG A 471 11.18 17.20 -24.83
CA ARG A 471 10.78 17.91 -26.08
C ARG A 471 10.19 16.98 -27.15
N GLY A 472 9.70 15.80 -26.75
CA GLY A 472 9.12 14.80 -27.66
C GLY A 472 7.78 15.20 -28.29
N ILE A 473 7.11 14.22 -28.89
CA ILE A 473 5.73 14.33 -29.38
C ILE A 473 4.83 13.54 -28.43
N ASP A 474 3.67 14.07 -28.09
CA ASP A 474 2.71 13.39 -27.23
C ASP A 474 1.83 12.37 -27.97
N LEU A 475 1.00 11.63 -27.23
CA LEU A 475 0.05 10.66 -27.78
C LEU A 475 -0.98 11.26 -28.76
N LEU A 476 -1.19 12.59 -28.74
CA LEU A 476 -2.06 13.32 -29.65
C LEU A 476 -1.30 13.87 -30.87
N HIS A 477 -0.05 13.43 -31.07
CA HIS A 477 0.85 13.89 -32.13
C HIS A 477 1.19 15.39 -32.05
N GLN A 478 1.15 15.97 -30.84
CA GLN A 478 1.51 17.37 -30.58
C GLN A 478 2.92 17.48 -30.01
N LYS A 479 3.64 18.53 -30.36
CA LYS A 479 4.97 18.80 -29.79
C LYS A 479 4.86 19.15 -28.31
N ILE A 480 5.71 18.55 -27.48
CA ILE A 480 5.83 18.84 -26.06
C ILE A 480 6.77 20.04 -25.89
N GLU A 481 6.31 21.24 -26.21
CA GLU A 481 7.15 22.45 -26.19
C GLU A 481 7.52 22.89 -24.77
N ARG A 482 6.60 22.66 -23.81
CA ARG A 482 6.77 23.10 -22.42
C ARG A 482 7.35 22.02 -21.51
N GLY A 483 7.68 20.82 -22.01
CA GLY A 483 7.99 19.65 -21.17
C GLY A 483 6.76 19.05 -20.50
N ILE A 484 6.98 18.11 -19.59
CA ILE A 484 5.92 17.49 -18.80
C ILE A 484 5.30 18.53 -17.85
N LEU A 485 3.97 18.57 -17.80
CA LEU A 485 3.18 19.56 -17.06
C LEU A 485 2.63 18.99 -15.75
N GLU A 486 2.21 17.73 -15.76
CA GLU A 486 1.70 17.05 -14.58
C GLU A 486 2.51 15.78 -14.32
N VAL A 487 2.84 15.55 -13.06
CA VAL A 487 3.34 14.27 -12.53
C VAL A 487 2.45 13.95 -11.35
N TYR A 488 1.86 12.75 -11.32
CA TYR A 488 0.87 12.42 -10.31
C TYR A 488 0.85 10.94 -9.96
N GLU A 489 0.43 10.62 -8.76
CA GLU A 489 -0.07 9.29 -8.39
C GLU A 489 -1.60 9.29 -8.40
N ARG A 490 -2.21 8.13 -8.67
CA ARG A 490 -3.67 7.97 -8.54
C ARG A 490 -4.01 7.30 -7.22
N VAL A 491 -4.95 7.89 -6.50
CA VAL A 491 -5.59 7.30 -5.32
C VAL A 491 -7.09 7.26 -5.60
N GLY A 492 -7.52 6.13 -6.18
CA GLY A 492 -8.84 5.98 -6.76
C GLY A 492 -8.96 6.91 -7.97
N ASP A 493 -9.97 7.78 -7.93
CA ASP A 493 -10.26 8.70 -9.04
C ASP A 493 -9.44 9.98 -8.95
N ASN A 494 -8.83 10.22 -7.79
CA ASN A 494 -8.12 11.45 -7.50
C ASN A 494 -6.66 11.36 -7.94
N LYS A 495 -6.16 12.49 -8.46
CA LYS A 495 -4.73 12.69 -8.72
C LYS A 495 -4.09 13.37 -7.52
N VAL A 496 -3.04 12.77 -7.00
CA VAL A 496 -2.11 13.37 -6.05
C VAL A 496 -0.95 13.90 -6.87
N TYR A 497 -0.86 15.21 -7.06
CA TYR A 497 0.16 15.82 -7.90
C TYR A 497 1.48 15.89 -7.14
N LEU A 498 2.52 15.33 -7.76
CA LEU A 498 3.93 15.49 -7.37
C LEU A 498 4.54 16.71 -8.06
N MET A 499 4.05 17.02 -9.26
CA MET A 499 4.34 18.24 -10.00
C MET A 499 3.08 18.65 -10.76
N LYS A 500 2.76 19.95 -10.74
CA LYS A 500 1.75 20.55 -11.60
C LYS A 500 2.24 21.92 -12.04
N ARG A 501 2.29 22.18 -13.34
CA ARG A 501 2.73 23.43 -13.94
C ARG A 501 1.56 24.12 -14.62
N ASP A 502 1.46 25.42 -14.42
CA ASP A 502 0.44 26.28 -15.02
C ASP A 502 0.66 26.48 -16.53
#